data_AF-A0A6I5NPR3-F1
#
_entry.id   AF-A0A6I5NPR3-F1
#
_cell.length_a   1.000
_cell.length_b   1.000
_cell.length_c   1.000
_cell.angle_alpha   90.00
_cell.angle_beta   90.00
_cell.angle_gamma   90.00
#
_symmetry.space_group_name_H-M   'P 1'
#
loop_
_entity.id
_entity.type
_entity.pdbx_description
1 polymer ?
#
loop_
_entity_poly.entity_id
_entity_poly.type
_entity_poly.pdbx_seq_one_letter_code
_entity_poly.pdbx_strand_id
1 'polypeptide(L)' 'MAAGQVIAFSIKAGRSGEIRTSQVLPGLMMDVVEAAPKRGQTEDDGAINRWLLEIFSQ' A
#
# COMPACT_ATOMS: atom_id res chain seq x y z
N MET A 1 7.98 4.18 17.44
CA MET A 1 6.56 4.43 17.11
C MET A 1 6.18 3.41 16.06
N ALA A 2 5.12 2.62 16.25
CA ALA A 2 4.73 1.61 15.26
C ALA A 2 4.27 2.33 13.99
N ALA A 3 5.04 2.20 12.91
CA ALA A 3 4.65 2.73 11.62
C ALA A 3 3.30 2.13 11.22
N GLY A 4 2.37 3.01 10.82
CA GLY A 4 0.93 2.76 10.76
C GLY A 4 0.53 1.39 10.23
N GLN A 5 -0.32 0.71 10.98
CA GLN A 5 -0.94 -0.55 10.56
C GLN A 5 -2.02 -0.24 9.52
N VAL A 6 -1.98 -0.92 8.37
CA VAL A 6 -3.01 -0.79 7.34
C VAL A 6 -4.12 -1.80 7.64
N ILE A 7 -5.37 -1.33 7.73
CA ILE A 7 -6.56 -2.19 7.87
C ILE A 7 -7.26 -2.23 6.52
N ALA A 8 -7.04 -3.29 5.77
CA ALA A 8 -7.53 -3.43 4.40
C ALA A 8 -8.84 -4.22 4.35
N PHE A 9 -9.99 -3.57 4.58
CA PHE A 9 -11.30 -4.23 4.51
C PHE A 9 -12.28 -3.51 3.58
N SER A 10 -13.17 -4.28 2.95
CA SER A 10 -14.30 -3.76 2.17
C SER A 10 -15.61 -4.39 2.63
N ILE A 11 -16.68 -3.60 2.61
CA ILE A 11 -18.05 -4.05 2.84
C ILE A 11 -18.82 -3.92 1.53
N LYS A 12 -19.25 -5.04 0.95
CA LYS A 12 -20.03 -5.06 -0.29
C LYS A 12 -21.08 -6.17 -0.25
N ALA A 13 -22.30 -5.84 -0.67
CA ALA A 13 -23.43 -6.79 -0.77
C ALA A 13 -23.67 -7.65 0.49
N GLY A 14 -23.61 -7.02 1.67
CA GLY A 14 -23.85 -7.69 2.96
C GLY A 14 -22.70 -8.57 3.45
N ARG A 15 -21.52 -8.50 2.84
CA ARG A 15 -20.31 -9.20 3.28
C ARG A 15 -19.19 -8.20 3.56
N SER A 16 -18.44 -8.44 4.63
CA SER A 16 -17.15 -7.81 4.88
C SER A 16 -16.04 -8.82 4.59
N GLY A 17 -14.91 -8.32 4.10
CA GLY A 17 -13.74 -9.14 3.84
C GLY A 17 -12.50 -8.30 3.69
N GLU A 18 -11.35 -8.94 3.93
CA GLU A 18 -10.06 -8.34 3.69
C GLU A 18 -9.86 -8.14 2.18
N ILE A 19 -9.27 -7.01 1.79
CA ILE A 19 -8.96 -6.69 0.39
C ILE A 19 -7.46 -6.69 0.17
N ARG A 20 -7.04 -7.16 -1.01
CA ARG A 20 -5.63 -7.20 -1.40
C ARG A 20 -5.21 -6.02 -2.27
N THR A 21 -6.19 -5.32 -2.84
CA THR A 21 -6.00 -4.19 -3.76
C THR A 21 -6.75 -2.97 -3.25
N SER A 22 -6.13 -1.81 -3.35
CA SER A 22 -6.66 -0.54 -2.88
C SER A 22 -7.90 -0.14 -3.66
N GLN A 23 -8.95 0.22 -2.91
CA GLN A 23 -10.17 0.80 -3.47
C GLN A 23 -10.04 2.32 -3.63
N VAL A 24 -9.04 2.95 -2.98
CA VAL A 24 -8.78 4.40 -3.08
C VAL A 24 -7.68 4.73 -4.10
N LEU A 25 -6.78 3.76 -4.37
CA LEU A 25 -5.73 3.84 -5.38
C LEU A 25 -5.85 2.60 -6.29
N PRO A 26 -6.78 2.60 -7.26
CA PRO A 26 -7.08 1.42 -8.06
C PRO A 26 -5.82 0.82 -8.70
N GLY A 27 -5.68 -0.51 -8.58
CA GLY A 27 -4.52 -1.24 -9.10
C GLY A 27 -3.34 -1.36 -8.13
N LEU A 28 -3.34 -0.63 -7.01
CA LEU A 28 -2.27 -0.70 -6.01
C LEU A 28 -2.50 -1.83 -5.01
N MET A 29 -1.53 -2.74 -4.84
CA MET A 29 -1.59 -3.78 -3.82
C MET A 29 -1.46 -3.18 -2.40
N MET A 30 -2.18 -3.74 -1.43
CA MET A 30 -2.12 -3.30 -0.03
C MET A 30 -0.72 -3.42 0.56
N ASP A 31 0.05 -4.41 0.15
CA ASP A 31 1.45 -4.58 0.58
C ASP A 31 2.30 -3.35 0.23
N VAL A 32 2.04 -2.73 -0.93
CA VAL A 32 2.72 -1.49 -1.36
C VAL A 32 2.21 -0.28 -0.58
N VAL A 33 0.89 -0.21 -0.34
CA VAL A 33 0.27 0.84 0.49
C VAL A 33 0.80 0.82 1.92
N GLU A 34 1.08 -0.37 2.48
CA GLU A 34 1.65 -0.50 3.81
C GLU A 34 3.16 -0.20 3.83
N ALA A 35 3.90 -0.67 2.82
CA ALA A 35 5.34 -0.50 2.76
C ALA A 35 5.75 0.95 2.46
N ALA A 36 5.02 1.68 1.62
CA ALA A 36 5.43 3.02 1.18
C ALA A 36 5.56 4.04 2.34
N PRO A 37 4.60 4.17 3.28
CA PRO A 37 4.73 5.07 4.42
C PRO A 37 5.79 4.63 5.45
N LYS A 38 6.06 3.32 5.54
CA LYS A 38 7.13 2.77 6.40
C LYS A 38 8.50 3.18 5.84
N ARG A 39 8.69 2.98 4.54
CA ARG A 39 9.88 3.36 3.80
C ARG A 39 10.10 4.88 3.79
N GLY A 40 9.02 5.66 3.64
CA GLY A 40 9.01 7.14 3.75
C GLY A 40 9.56 7.72 5.05
N GLN A 41 9.65 6.94 6.12
CA GLN A 41 10.22 7.41 7.40
C GLN A 41 11.74 7.25 7.46
N THR A 42 12.33 6.42 6.59
CA THR A 42 13.73 6.01 6.67
C THR A 42 14.51 6.24 5.38
N GLU A 43 13.84 6.23 4.25
CA GLU A 43 14.39 6.39 2.90
C GLU A 43 14.07 7.77 2.34
N ASP A 44 14.91 8.27 1.44
CA ASP A 44 14.64 9.49 0.70
C ASP A 44 13.65 9.28 -0.46
N ASP A 45 13.06 10.38 -0.94
CA ASP A 45 12.07 10.36 -2.03
C ASP A 45 12.61 9.69 -3.30
N GLY A 46 13.91 9.80 -3.59
CA GLY A 46 14.53 9.17 -4.75
C GLY A 46 14.62 7.65 -4.62
N ALA A 47 14.98 7.15 -3.44
CA ALA A 47 14.97 5.72 -3.12
C ALA A 47 13.55 5.13 -3.23
N ILE A 48 12.55 5.82 -2.66
CA ILE A 48 11.15 5.38 -2.70
C ILE A 48 10.60 5.38 -4.13
N ASN A 49 10.89 6.44 -4.91
CA ASN A 49 10.45 6.49 -6.31
C ASN A 49 11.04 5.37 -7.16
N ARG A 50 12.33 5.05 -6.99
CA ARG A 50 12.95 3.91 -7.70
C ARG A 50 12.30 2.59 -7.34
N TRP A 51 12.05 2.35 -6.04
CA TRP A 51 11.37 1.16 -5.59
C TRP A 51 9.94 1.04 -6.14
N LEU A 52 9.18 2.14 -6.17
CA LEU A 52 7.85 2.16 -6.79
C LEU A 52 7.94 1.86 -8.30
N LEU A 53 8.90 2.45 -9.01
CA LEU A 53 9.11 2.15 -10.43
C LEU A 53 9.44 0.69 -10.67
N GLU A 54 10.30 0.06 -9.85
CA GLU A 54 10.61 -1.38 -9.95
C GLU A 54 9.37 -2.28 -9.76
N ILE A 55 8.45 -1.89 -8.88
CA ILE A 55 7.19 -2.61 -8.67
C ILE A 55 6.28 -2.52 -9.90
N PHE A 56 6.20 -1.36 -10.55
CA PHE A 56 5.26 -1.13 -11.68
C PHE A 56 5.87 -1.27 -13.08
N SER A 57 7.19 -1.50 -13.19
CA SER A 57 7.87 -1.70 -14.48
C SER A 57 7.87 -3.15 -14.98
N GLN A 58 7.11 -4.03 -14.33
CA GLN A 58 6.92 -5.43 -14.72
C GLN A 58 5.62 -5.65 -15.49
#